data_AF-A0A1G0C134-F1
#
_entry.id   AF-A0A1G0C134-F1
#
_cell.length_a   1.000
_cell.length_b   1.000
_cell.length_c   1.000
_cell.angle_alpha   90.00
_cell.angle_beta   90.00
_cell.angle_gamma   90.00
#
_symmetry.space_group_name_H-M   'P 1'
#
loop_
_entity.id
_entity.type
_entity.pdbx_description
1 polymer ?
#
loop_
_entity_poly.entity_id
_entity_poly.type
_entity_poly.pdbx_seq_one_letter_code
_entity_poly.pdbx_strand_id
1 'polypeptide(L)'
;MNIKKTIILFLLIINISNAQNTHPTYREIVNKLFQNYEVSEFYQENDLLLEKRNSGWFVKMSNTKDTLQQLFWDKHTNEYKKIKLPLKSVSKEITEYNEYINKEENEIKVRNQILNTYPELHYQIFPYFGYDGCFYDNIKLLEKKSELNDNEIYTLGYSYSQVATNLINDNFDFNLKNLKYNLPHTNNSMNTNQLEKFIQYSVKALEYYKTLIEKSPNYNTIPGSIKIKYSNEMVSLYLNLLVYQNEEIASKYIFQNELYSENINQYSKLMLDSCEPNAILFTAGDNDTFPLLYYQLKNNHRKDILIINTSLLNDSRYILMLKKGIFHNNKIICSLDEEYIKNKKSRFIILETDSNFINDITKLNKIIFEKNIELNTGEEVNLISKNFRFGADKNSLNWIYENDVLFRNQLLLLDIIGQNKWRRPVYFTDYNNDNEYLGLSNYLQLEGFIYKLSKDFDENTDKVGYIKNPEIIENLLSKINFKNINNLPVEEKQVVEYIRNLYLRLSKFYYEKNSKEKAILTLDKCLNRYNNTTCPYNYFTIEFIDLYKSLNEKSKSDSVKNEVLKNLENKNHIYYYQTDEYINEKLSSHKKYIENTYN
;
A
#
# COMPACT_ATOMS: atom_id res chain seq x y z
N MET A 1 1.05 68.94 7.73
CA MET A 1 1.40 68.50 9.10
C MET A 1 0.22 67.68 9.63
N ASN A 2 0.49 66.50 10.20
CA ASN A 2 -0.42 65.58 10.90
C ASN A 2 -1.29 64.58 10.09
N ILE A 3 -0.69 63.39 9.88
CA ILE A 3 -1.07 62.09 10.46
C ILE A 3 -2.56 61.88 10.74
N LYS A 4 -3.22 61.09 9.87
CA LYS A 4 -4.23 60.03 10.13
C LYS A 4 -5.13 59.86 8.90
N LYS A 5 -4.95 58.77 8.14
CA LYS A 5 -6.00 58.09 7.35
C LYS A 5 -5.41 56.92 6.54
N THR A 6 -5.27 55.76 7.18
CA THR A 6 -5.37 54.45 6.52
C THR A 6 -5.75 53.41 7.56
N ILE A 7 -6.52 52.40 7.14
CA ILE A 7 -6.99 51.22 7.89
C ILE A 7 -8.31 51.45 8.62
N ILE A 8 -9.41 51.01 7.98
CA ILE A 8 -10.47 50.13 8.50
C ILE A 8 -11.38 49.84 7.30
N LEU A 9 -11.14 48.70 6.65
CA LEU A 9 -12.17 47.97 5.90
C LEU A 9 -11.69 46.53 5.69
N PHE A 10 -11.67 45.73 6.77
CA PHE A 10 -11.59 44.28 6.64
C PHE A 10 -12.39 43.64 7.79
N LEU A 11 -13.31 42.76 7.40
CA LEU A 11 -13.95 41.70 8.17
C LEU A 11 -15.01 42.08 9.22
N LEU A 12 -16.20 42.39 8.70
CA LEU A 12 -17.46 41.97 9.31
C LEU A 12 -17.77 40.54 8.85
N ILE A 13 -17.46 39.55 9.69
CA ILE A 13 -18.13 38.24 9.67
C ILE A 13 -18.59 38.00 11.11
N ILE A 14 -19.87 38.21 11.37
CA ILE A 14 -20.51 37.84 12.64
C ILE A 14 -21.16 36.47 12.46
N ASN A 15 -20.64 35.51 13.23
CA ASN A 15 -21.29 34.38 13.90
C ASN A 15 -22.64 33.87 13.36
N ILE A 16 -22.64 32.59 12.95
CA ILE A 16 -23.68 31.64 13.38
C ILE A 16 -22.99 30.33 13.85
N SER A 17 -23.37 29.94 15.06
CA SER A 17 -23.08 28.75 15.85
C SER A 17 -22.88 27.42 15.10
N ASN A 18 -21.75 26.78 15.37
CA ASN A 18 -21.72 25.45 15.96
C ASN A 18 -20.49 25.36 16.87
N ALA A 19 -20.68 25.08 18.15
CA ALA A 19 -19.59 24.66 19.02
C ALA A 19 -19.07 23.32 18.46
N GLN A 20 -18.11 23.38 17.55
CA GLN A 20 -17.48 22.20 16.98
C GLN A 20 -16.57 21.60 18.04
N ASN A 21 -17.17 20.71 18.85
CA ASN A 21 -16.54 19.60 19.54
C ASN A 21 -15.49 18.96 18.63
N THR A 22 -14.26 19.42 18.69
CA THR A 22 -13.15 18.83 17.94
C THR A 22 -12.29 18.12 18.95
N HIS A 23 -12.37 16.79 18.95
CA HIS A 23 -11.30 15.97 19.53
C HIS A 23 -9.96 16.52 19.02
N PRO A 24 -8.92 16.63 19.86
CA PRO A 24 -7.57 16.90 19.38
C PRO A 24 -7.23 15.89 18.29
N THR A 25 -6.45 16.35 17.31
CA THR A 25 -5.97 15.51 16.22
C THR A 25 -5.15 14.34 16.74
N TYR A 26 -5.07 13.27 15.96
CA TYR A 26 -4.25 12.09 16.30
C TYR A 26 -2.82 12.49 16.65
N ARG A 27 -2.23 13.37 15.84
CA ARG A 27 -0.87 13.85 16.03
C ARG A 27 -0.71 14.74 17.25
N GLU A 28 -1.67 15.60 17.57
CA GLU A 28 -1.66 16.34 18.84
C GLU A 28 -1.68 15.40 20.04
N ILE A 29 -2.49 14.33 20.00
CA ILE A 29 -2.54 13.32 21.05
C ILE A 29 -1.21 12.58 21.18
N VAL A 30 -0.64 12.10 20.07
CA VAL A 30 0.66 11.44 20.08
C VAL A 30 1.75 12.40 20.59
N ASN A 31 1.81 13.62 20.07
CA ASN A 31 2.78 14.62 20.52
C ASN A 31 2.64 14.92 22.01
N LYS A 32 1.41 15.04 22.52
CA LYS A 32 1.16 15.29 23.94
C LYS A 32 1.58 14.12 24.82
N LEU A 33 1.38 12.90 24.35
CA LEU A 33 1.82 11.69 25.03
C LEU A 33 3.36 11.70 25.18
N PHE A 34 4.09 11.88 24.09
CA PHE A 34 5.57 11.91 24.06
C PHE A 34 6.20 13.18 24.69
N GLN A 35 5.43 14.25 24.84
CA GLN A 35 5.83 15.43 25.59
C GLN A 35 5.84 15.16 27.10
N ASN A 36 4.85 14.42 27.59
CA ASN A 36 4.60 14.27 29.02
C ASN A 36 5.17 12.98 29.62
N TYR A 37 5.37 11.94 28.82
CA TYR A 37 5.72 10.60 29.28
C TYR A 37 6.91 10.02 28.52
N GLU A 38 7.60 9.07 29.15
CA GLU A 38 8.58 8.19 28.51
C GLU A 38 7.84 6.96 27.96
N VAL A 39 7.73 6.86 26.64
CA VAL A 39 6.87 5.88 25.97
C VAL A 39 7.70 4.74 25.39
N SER A 40 8.93 5.02 24.95
CA SER A 40 9.74 4.08 24.17
C SER A 40 10.09 2.80 24.92
N GLU A 41 10.42 2.89 26.21
CA GLU A 41 10.71 1.72 27.06
C GLU A 41 9.50 0.79 27.18
N PHE A 42 8.29 1.35 27.32
CA PHE A 42 7.06 0.56 27.43
C PHE A 42 6.62 -0.05 26.11
N TYR A 43 6.87 0.65 25.00
CA TYR A 43 6.53 0.19 23.66
C TYR A 43 7.32 -1.05 23.24
N GLN A 44 8.55 -1.23 23.76
CA GLN A 44 9.34 -2.43 23.48
C GLN A 44 8.70 -3.71 24.06
N GLU A 45 8.01 -3.58 25.19
CA GLU A 45 7.42 -4.71 25.91
C GLU A 45 5.90 -4.86 25.69
N ASN A 46 5.24 -3.83 25.14
CA ASN A 46 3.79 -3.75 25.04
C ASN A 46 3.35 -3.11 23.71
N ASP A 47 2.29 -3.63 23.13
CA ASP A 47 1.56 -2.96 22.06
C ASP A 47 0.87 -1.72 22.61
N LEU A 48 1.13 -0.55 22.02
CA LEU A 48 0.44 0.70 22.34
C LEU A 48 -0.48 1.11 21.18
N LEU A 49 -1.75 1.30 21.51
CA LEU A 49 -2.79 1.74 20.59
C LEU A 49 -3.52 2.96 21.16
N LEU A 50 -3.84 3.92 20.29
CA LEU A 50 -4.69 5.04 20.65
C LEU A 50 -6.11 4.79 20.17
N GLU A 51 -7.10 5.02 21.02
CA GLU A 51 -8.50 4.79 20.67
C GLU A 51 -9.29 6.09 20.73
N LYS A 52 -9.90 6.48 19.61
CA LYS A 52 -10.79 7.64 19.54
C LYS A 52 -12.21 7.17 19.79
N ARG A 53 -12.76 7.49 20.96
CA ARG A 53 -14.10 7.07 21.43
C ARG A 53 -15.01 8.27 21.67
N ASN A 54 -16.28 7.99 21.98
CA ASN A 54 -17.27 9.04 22.26
C ASN A 54 -16.87 9.96 23.43
N SER A 55 -16.32 9.39 24.50
CA SER A 55 -15.92 10.13 25.70
C SER A 55 -14.55 10.81 25.60
N GLY A 56 -13.76 10.53 24.55
CA GLY A 56 -12.44 11.12 24.38
C GLY A 56 -11.40 10.17 23.77
N TRP A 57 -10.12 10.46 24.02
CA TRP A 57 -8.99 9.65 23.56
C TRP A 57 -8.48 8.75 24.67
N PHE A 58 -8.27 7.48 24.35
CA PHE A 58 -7.73 6.48 25.26
C PHE A 58 -6.36 6.02 24.78
N VAL A 59 -5.48 5.73 25.74
CA VAL A 59 -4.26 4.98 25.52
C VAL A 59 -4.53 3.55 25.98
N LYS A 60 -4.43 2.60 25.06
CA LYS A 60 -4.49 1.17 25.32
C LYS A 60 -3.09 0.59 25.21
N MET A 61 -2.67 -0.10 26.25
CA MET A 61 -1.41 -0.83 26.30
C MET A 61 -1.73 -2.30 26.54
N SER A 62 -1.17 -3.19 25.74
CA SER A 62 -1.39 -4.63 25.89
C SER A 62 -0.09 -5.41 25.75
N ASN A 63 0.08 -6.44 26.58
CA ASN A 63 1.08 -7.48 26.39
C ASN A 63 0.41 -8.86 26.36
N THR A 64 1.20 -9.93 26.42
CA THR A 64 0.69 -11.31 26.35
C THR A 64 -0.21 -11.72 27.52
N LYS A 65 -0.22 -10.96 28.63
CA LYS A 65 -0.91 -11.32 29.87
C LYS A 65 -1.99 -10.31 30.27
N ASP A 66 -1.73 -9.02 30.09
CA ASP A 66 -2.54 -7.92 30.59
C ASP A 66 -2.87 -6.89 29.51
N THR A 67 -4.01 -6.21 29.68
CA THR A 67 -4.40 -5.06 28.86
C THR A 67 -4.86 -3.94 29.77
N LEU A 68 -4.25 -2.77 29.62
CA LEU A 68 -4.55 -1.56 30.35
C LEU A 68 -5.08 -0.49 29.38
N GLN A 69 -6.29 -0.01 29.62
CA GLN A 69 -6.92 1.06 28.83
C GLN A 69 -7.23 2.24 29.76
N GLN A 70 -6.76 3.43 29.39
CA GLN A 70 -6.89 4.63 30.22
C GLN A 70 -7.32 5.83 29.38
N LEU A 71 -8.28 6.60 29.90
CA LEU A 71 -8.68 7.88 29.30
C LEU A 71 -7.50 8.86 29.42
N PHE A 72 -7.00 9.35 28.29
CA PHE A 72 -5.87 10.27 28.22
C PHE A 72 -6.32 11.71 27.93
N TRP A 73 -7.39 11.90 27.15
CA TRP A 73 -8.04 13.20 26.97
C TRP A 73 -9.55 13.03 27.06
N ASP A 74 -10.19 13.84 27.90
CA ASP A 74 -11.63 13.79 28.18
C ASP A 74 -12.37 14.86 27.36
N LYS A 75 -13.34 14.41 26.55
CA LYS A 75 -14.16 15.28 25.70
C LYS A 75 -15.06 16.22 26.49
N HIS A 76 -15.56 15.79 27.64
CA HIS A 76 -16.54 16.55 28.43
C HIS A 76 -15.88 17.68 29.19
N THR A 77 -14.66 17.46 29.70
CA THR A 77 -13.90 18.49 30.43
C THR A 77 -12.90 19.24 29.54
N ASN A 78 -12.61 18.73 28.34
CA ASN A 78 -11.53 19.22 27.46
C ASN A 78 -10.16 19.24 28.16
N GLU A 79 -9.86 18.19 28.93
CA GLU A 79 -8.62 18.09 29.72
C GLU A 79 -7.88 16.78 29.47
N TYR A 80 -6.55 16.85 29.53
CA TYR A 80 -5.70 15.67 29.59
C TYR A 80 -5.73 15.05 30.99
N LYS A 81 -5.94 13.73 31.06
CA LYS A 81 -5.92 12.98 32.32
C LYS A 81 -4.58 12.28 32.49
N LYS A 82 -4.15 12.13 33.74
CA LYS A 82 -2.92 11.39 34.05
C LYS A 82 -3.14 9.91 33.79
N ILE A 83 -2.18 9.29 33.11
CA ILE A 83 -2.17 7.85 32.84
C ILE A 83 -0.97 7.21 33.53
N LYS A 84 -1.03 5.89 33.72
CA LYS A 84 0.03 5.07 34.31
C LYS A 84 1.18 4.83 33.32
N LEU A 85 1.95 5.88 33.05
CA LEU A 85 3.24 5.85 32.37
C LEU A 85 4.24 6.72 33.14
N PRO A 86 5.55 6.44 33.11
CA PRO A 86 6.54 7.31 33.71
C PRO A 86 6.52 8.69 33.06
N LEU A 87 6.54 9.72 33.91
CA LEU A 87 6.61 11.10 33.44
C LEU A 87 8.01 11.37 32.91
N LYS A 88 8.09 12.16 31.84
CA LYS A 88 9.36 12.62 31.29
C LYS A 88 10.08 13.44 32.35
N SER A 89 11.27 13.02 32.76
CA SER A 89 12.02 13.71 33.82
C SER A 89 12.43 15.11 33.35
N VAL A 90 11.94 16.15 34.02
CA VAL A 90 12.43 17.52 33.86
C VAL A 90 13.70 17.63 34.70
N SER A 91 14.85 17.58 34.03
CA SER A 91 16.23 17.71 34.55
C SER A 91 16.78 16.60 35.46
N LYS A 92 17.98 16.11 35.10
CA LYS A 92 19.08 15.81 36.02
C LYS A 92 20.40 16.02 35.30
N GLU A 93 21.34 16.57 36.04
CA GLU A 93 22.68 16.98 35.61
C GLU A 93 23.34 15.92 34.73
N ILE A 94 23.78 16.38 33.55
CA ILE A 94 24.49 15.60 32.54
C ILE A 94 25.73 14.99 33.19
N THR A 95 25.61 13.75 33.63
CA THR A 95 26.77 12.92 33.94
C THR A 95 27.10 12.02 32.73
N GLU A 96 26.13 11.75 31.85
CA GLU A 96 26.30 10.88 30.66
C GLU A 96 25.50 11.41 29.44
N TYR A 97 26.03 12.42 28.75
CA TYR A 97 25.40 13.07 27.58
C TYR A 97 24.97 12.10 26.46
N ASN A 98 25.73 11.03 26.25
CA ASN A 98 25.48 10.05 25.19
C ASN A 98 24.25 9.16 25.48
N GLU A 99 23.98 8.81 26.74
CA GLU A 99 22.80 8.02 27.10
C GLU A 99 21.51 8.82 26.89
N TYR A 100 21.52 10.11 27.20
CA TYR A 100 20.39 11.01 26.97
C TYR A 100 20.06 11.13 25.48
N ILE A 101 21.06 11.32 24.61
CA ILE A 101 20.85 11.37 23.16
C ILE A 101 20.22 10.08 22.65
N ASN A 102 20.77 8.92 23.03
CA ASN A 102 20.24 7.63 22.61
C ASN A 102 18.77 7.43 23.04
N LYS A 103 18.41 7.88 24.25
CA LYS A 103 17.03 7.82 24.75
C LYS A 103 16.10 8.72 23.94
N GLU A 104 16.51 9.96 23.66
CA GLU A 104 15.71 10.91 22.88
C GLU A 104 15.52 10.44 21.42
N GLU A 105 16.58 9.91 20.80
CA GLU A 105 16.49 9.30 19.46
C GLU A 105 15.52 8.11 19.43
N ASN A 106 15.54 7.26 20.46
CA ASN A 106 14.61 6.14 20.59
C ASN A 106 13.16 6.61 20.76
N GLU A 107 12.91 7.64 21.57
CA GLU A 107 11.58 8.27 21.69
C GLU A 107 11.08 8.81 20.35
N ILE A 108 11.94 9.49 19.57
CA ILE A 108 11.59 9.97 18.23
C ILE A 108 11.25 8.80 17.30
N LYS A 109 12.05 7.74 17.33
CA LYS A 109 11.82 6.52 16.53
C LYS A 109 10.47 5.89 16.86
N VAL A 110 10.18 5.65 18.14
CA VAL A 110 8.92 5.04 18.58
C VAL A 110 7.72 5.96 18.30
N ARG A 111 7.85 7.26 18.50
CA ARG A 111 6.82 8.24 18.13
C ARG A 111 6.47 8.13 16.64
N ASN A 112 7.48 8.08 15.79
CA ASN A 112 7.29 7.97 14.35
C ASN A 112 6.71 6.60 13.97
N GLN A 113 7.08 5.51 14.66
CA GLN A 113 6.44 4.21 14.49
C GLN A 113 4.94 4.28 14.81
N ILE A 114 4.57 4.86 15.96
CA ILE A 114 3.16 5.02 16.37
C ILE A 114 2.39 5.85 15.35
N LEU A 115 2.92 7.00 14.93
CA LEU A 115 2.28 7.85 13.93
C LEU A 115 2.04 7.12 12.60
N ASN A 116 2.86 6.11 12.29
CA ASN A 116 2.76 5.31 11.09
C ASN A 116 2.01 3.98 11.27
N THR A 117 1.59 3.62 12.50
CA THR A 117 0.92 2.33 12.75
C THR A 117 -0.39 2.22 11.99
N TYR A 118 -1.16 3.31 11.93
CA TYR A 118 -2.43 3.37 11.20
C TYR A 118 -2.46 4.58 10.30
N PRO A 119 -3.26 4.55 9.23
CA PRO A 119 -3.48 5.73 8.40
C PRO A 119 -4.03 6.87 9.26
N GLU A 120 -3.24 7.92 9.46
CA GLU A 120 -3.62 9.13 10.22
C GLU A 120 -4.96 9.71 9.70
N LEU A 121 -5.20 9.57 8.39
CA LEU A 121 -6.45 9.93 7.72
C LEU A 121 -7.70 9.31 8.38
N HIS A 122 -7.63 8.04 8.81
CA HIS A 122 -8.79 7.39 9.44
C HIS A 122 -9.12 8.01 10.80
N TYR A 123 -8.12 8.35 11.61
CA TYR A 123 -8.37 9.08 12.86
C TYR A 123 -8.91 10.50 12.63
N GLN A 124 -8.57 11.12 11.50
CA GLN A 124 -9.07 12.43 11.11
C GLN A 124 -10.52 12.38 10.64
N ILE A 125 -10.86 11.43 9.77
CA ILE A 125 -12.18 11.32 9.13
C ILE A 125 -13.21 10.67 10.06
N PHE A 126 -12.85 9.57 10.71
CA PHE A 126 -13.81 8.77 11.45
C PHE A 126 -14.09 9.39 12.83
N PRO A 127 -15.38 9.48 13.23
CA PRO A 127 -15.73 9.90 14.59
C PRO A 127 -15.08 9.01 15.63
N TYR A 128 -15.13 7.69 15.41
CA TYR A 128 -14.53 6.66 16.26
C TYR A 128 -13.59 5.75 15.47
N PHE A 129 -12.43 5.43 16.04
CA PHE A 129 -11.43 4.57 15.42
C PHE A 129 -10.43 4.04 16.44
N GLY A 130 -9.68 3.00 16.06
CA GLY A 130 -8.62 2.46 16.92
C GLY A 130 -9.09 1.40 17.93
N TYR A 131 -10.28 0.80 17.78
CA TYR A 131 -10.74 -0.23 18.72
C TYR A 131 -11.76 -1.22 18.11
N ASP A 132 -11.83 -2.41 18.71
CA ASP A 132 -12.80 -3.46 18.36
C ASP A 132 -14.24 -2.94 18.56
N GLY A 133 -15.04 -2.88 17.49
CA GLY A 133 -16.40 -2.33 17.54
C GLY A 133 -16.57 -0.93 16.96
N CYS A 134 -15.48 -0.21 16.67
CA CYS A 134 -15.56 1.19 16.24
C CYS A 134 -16.44 1.39 14.98
N PHE A 135 -16.39 0.47 14.03
CA PHE A 135 -17.23 0.54 12.82
C PHE A 135 -18.74 0.39 13.12
N TYR A 136 -19.12 -0.46 14.09
CA TYR A 136 -20.51 -0.55 14.52
C TYR A 136 -20.98 0.71 15.24
N ASP A 137 -20.11 1.28 16.08
CA ASP A 137 -20.44 2.51 16.80
C ASP A 137 -20.57 3.70 15.84
N ASN A 138 -19.73 3.77 14.81
CA ASN A 138 -19.86 4.74 13.72
C ASN A 138 -21.19 4.58 12.97
N ILE A 139 -21.59 3.34 12.63
CA ILE A 139 -22.90 3.07 12.01
C ILE A 139 -24.04 3.55 12.92
N LYS A 140 -24.03 3.16 14.20
CA LYS A 140 -25.07 3.56 15.17
C LYS A 140 -25.16 5.07 15.36
N LEU A 141 -24.02 5.76 15.33
CA LEU A 141 -23.92 7.21 15.48
C LEU A 141 -24.49 7.94 14.25
N LEU A 142 -24.14 7.48 13.05
CA LEU A 142 -24.36 8.23 11.82
C LEU A 142 -25.65 7.84 11.09
N GLU A 143 -26.10 6.59 11.15
CA GLU A 143 -27.28 6.11 10.38
C GLU A 143 -28.59 6.79 10.80
N LYS A 144 -28.64 7.39 12.00
CA LYS A 144 -29.80 8.14 12.50
C LYS A 144 -29.80 9.61 12.11
N LYS A 145 -28.73 10.12 11.49
CA LYS A 145 -28.64 11.53 11.08
C LYS A 145 -29.44 11.75 9.80
N SER A 146 -30.21 12.84 9.76
CA SER A 146 -31.00 13.23 8.59
C SER A 146 -30.13 13.77 7.44
N GLU A 147 -29.01 14.41 7.77
CA GLU A 147 -28.05 14.94 6.81
C GLU A 147 -26.64 14.48 7.17
N LEU A 148 -25.88 14.08 6.15
CA LEU A 148 -24.51 13.58 6.30
C LEU A 148 -23.56 14.42 5.44
N ASN A 149 -22.46 14.86 6.04
CA ASN A 149 -21.35 15.43 5.27
C ASN A 149 -20.53 14.33 4.58
N ASP A 150 -19.61 14.72 3.69
CA ASP A 150 -18.87 13.79 2.84
C ASP A 150 -18.03 12.77 3.63
N ASN A 151 -17.40 13.22 4.73
CA ASN A 151 -16.64 12.35 5.64
C ASN A 151 -17.55 11.36 6.37
N GLU A 152 -18.77 11.77 6.75
CA GLU A 152 -19.74 10.89 7.40
C GLU A 152 -20.31 9.85 6.44
N ILE A 153 -20.57 10.22 5.17
CA ILE A 153 -20.96 9.28 4.12
C ILE A 153 -19.84 8.26 3.89
N TYR A 154 -18.60 8.72 3.74
CA TYR A 154 -17.44 7.82 3.60
C TYR A 154 -17.27 6.92 4.82
N THR A 155 -17.44 7.46 6.04
CA THR A 155 -17.38 6.69 7.30
C THR A 155 -18.41 5.57 7.31
N LEU A 156 -19.65 5.84 6.90
CA LEU A 156 -20.70 4.82 6.81
C LEU A 156 -20.35 3.74 5.79
N GLY A 157 -19.95 4.14 4.58
CA GLY A 157 -19.52 3.20 3.54
C GLY A 157 -18.37 2.30 3.99
N TYR A 158 -17.32 2.89 4.58
CA TYR A 158 -16.18 2.15 5.12
C TYR A 158 -16.59 1.24 6.27
N SER A 159 -17.39 1.73 7.23
CA SER A 159 -17.82 0.93 8.37
C SER A 159 -18.65 -0.28 7.93
N TYR A 160 -19.55 -0.11 6.95
CA TYR A 160 -20.32 -1.22 6.39
C TYR A 160 -19.45 -2.24 5.66
N SER A 161 -18.47 -1.79 4.87
CA SER A 161 -17.48 -2.65 4.21
C SER A 161 -16.69 -3.48 5.23
N GLN A 162 -16.20 -2.84 6.30
CA GLN A 162 -15.45 -3.52 7.36
C GLN A 162 -16.32 -4.51 8.13
N VAL A 163 -17.58 -4.16 8.43
CA VAL A 163 -18.53 -5.08 9.08
C VAL A 163 -18.80 -6.29 8.20
N ALA A 164 -19.06 -6.10 6.89
CA ALA A 164 -19.29 -7.20 5.96
C ALA A 164 -18.09 -8.16 5.93
N THR A 165 -16.88 -7.61 5.83
CA THR A 165 -15.64 -8.40 5.78
C THR A 165 -15.39 -9.16 7.08
N ASN A 166 -15.67 -8.52 8.23
CA ASN A 166 -15.55 -9.15 9.56
C ASN A 166 -16.52 -10.34 9.75
N LEU A 167 -17.62 -10.42 9.00
CA LEU A 167 -18.51 -11.59 9.06
C LEU A 167 -17.83 -12.86 8.52
N ILE A 168 -16.91 -12.72 7.56
CA ILE A 168 -16.31 -13.84 6.84
C ILE A 168 -14.82 -14.05 7.18
N ASN A 169 -14.11 -13.00 7.63
CA ASN A 169 -12.67 -13.02 7.87
C ASN A 169 -12.22 -12.06 8.99
N ASP A 170 -11.07 -12.36 9.64
CA ASP A 170 -10.46 -11.56 10.73
C ASP A 170 -9.20 -10.78 10.25
N ASN A 171 -9.05 -10.57 8.94
CA ASN A 171 -7.79 -10.09 8.33
C ASN A 171 -7.52 -8.59 8.55
N PHE A 172 -8.31 -7.87 9.35
CA PHE A 172 -8.17 -6.42 9.55
C PHE A 172 -8.06 -6.06 11.03
N ASP A 173 -7.39 -4.93 11.28
CA ASP A 173 -6.81 -4.57 12.58
C ASP A 173 -7.79 -4.33 13.74
N PHE A 174 -9.10 -4.32 13.47
CA PHE A 174 -10.14 -4.23 14.51
C PHE A 174 -11.15 -5.36 14.32
N ASN A 175 -11.07 -6.34 15.21
CA ASN A 175 -11.78 -7.59 15.07
C ASN A 175 -13.11 -7.54 15.80
N LEU A 176 -14.18 -7.84 15.08
CA LEU A 176 -15.49 -8.09 15.64
C LEU A 176 -15.63 -9.58 15.96
N LYS A 177 -14.78 -10.11 16.85
CA LYS A 177 -14.65 -11.56 17.13
C LYS A 177 -15.99 -12.27 17.39
N ASN A 178 -16.98 -11.56 17.91
CA ASN A 178 -18.30 -12.10 18.23
C ASN A 178 -19.28 -12.16 17.04
N LEU A 179 -18.91 -11.66 15.86
CA LEU A 179 -19.79 -11.58 14.68
C LEU A 179 -19.34 -12.43 13.50
N LYS A 180 -18.10 -12.93 13.54
CA LYS A 180 -17.57 -13.80 12.50
C LYS A 180 -18.33 -15.12 12.44
N TYR A 181 -18.68 -15.52 11.23
CA TYR A 181 -19.24 -16.83 10.95
C TYR A 181 -18.17 -17.91 11.01
N ASN A 182 -18.52 -19.04 11.62
CA ASN A 182 -17.73 -20.26 11.52
C ASN A 182 -18.01 -20.94 10.18
N LEU A 183 -17.21 -20.60 9.17
CA LEU A 183 -17.42 -21.06 7.80
C LEU A 183 -16.46 -22.22 7.46
N PRO A 184 -16.95 -23.34 6.90
CA PRO A 184 -16.09 -24.42 6.43
C PRO A 184 -15.20 -23.95 5.27
N HIS A 185 -14.00 -24.52 5.13
CA HIS A 185 -13.06 -24.25 4.02
C HIS A 185 -13.49 -24.95 2.71
N THR A 186 -14.78 -24.85 2.38
CA THR A 186 -15.41 -25.40 1.18
C THR A 186 -16.05 -24.27 0.37
N ASN A 187 -16.39 -24.55 -0.88
CA ASN A 187 -17.27 -23.66 -1.65
C ASN A 187 -18.68 -23.68 -1.01
N ASN A 188 -19.50 -22.67 -1.30
CA ASN A 188 -20.85 -22.52 -0.73
C ASN A 188 -20.88 -22.60 0.80
N SER A 189 -19.93 -21.91 1.44
CA SER A 189 -19.66 -22.00 2.88
C SER A 189 -20.64 -21.21 3.75
N MET A 190 -21.24 -20.12 3.24
CA MET A 190 -22.30 -19.41 3.95
C MET A 190 -23.67 -19.99 3.58
N ASN A 191 -24.52 -20.21 4.58
CA ASN A 191 -25.94 -20.51 4.35
C ASN A 191 -26.71 -19.28 3.83
N THR A 192 -27.97 -19.46 3.44
CA THR A 192 -28.82 -18.40 2.88
C THR A 192 -28.83 -17.12 3.74
N ASN A 193 -29.10 -17.24 5.04
CA ASN A 193 -29.18 -16.07 5.94
C ASN A 193 -27.83 -15.36 6.10
N GLN A 194 -26.73 -16.12 6.19
CA GLN A 194 -25.39 -15.57 6.28
C GLN A 194 -24.99 -14.85 5.00
N LEU A 195 -25.29 -15.44 3.84
CA LEU A 195 -25.04 -14.85 2.53
C LEU A 195 -25.86 -13.57 2.32
N GLU A 196 -27.15 -13.59 2.63
CA GLU A 196 -28.02 -12.42 2.54
C GLU A 196 -27.51 -11.27 3.40
N LYS A 197 -27.10 -11.56 4.65
CA LYS A 197 -26.57 -10.54 5.56
C LYS A 197 -25.21 -9.99 5.12
N PHE A 198 -24.32 -10.85 4.60
CA PHE A 198 -23.06 -10.41 4.01
C PHE A 198 -23.31 -9.47 2.82
N ILE A 199 -24.14 -9.89 1.86
CA ILE A 199 -24.51 -9.10 0.68
C ILE A 199 -25.17 -7.78 1.12
N GLN A 200 -26.07 -7.81 2.09
CA GLN A 200 -26.75 -6.61 2.58
C GLN A 200 -25.76 -5.54 3.06
N TYR A 201 -24.76 -5.92 3.86
CA TYR A 201 -23.76 -4.96 4.32
C TYR A 201 -22.81 -4.51 3.21
N SER A 202 -22.37 -5.41 2.32
CA SER A 202 -21.54 -5.04 1.17
C SER A 202 -22.26 -4.07 0.23
N VAL A 203 -23.54 -4.32 -0.07
CA VAL A 203 -24.36 -3.45 -0.92
C VAL A 203 -24.59 -2.09 -0.25
N LYS A 204 -24.88 -2.05 1.06
CA LYS A 204 -24.96 -0.78 1.80
C LYS A 204 -23.67 0.03 1.69
N ALA A 205 -22.49 -0.60 1.80
CA ALA A 205 -21.21 0.08 1.62
C ALA A 205 -21.10 0.74 0.25
N LEU A 206 -21.45 -0.02 -0.80
CA LEU A 206 -21.44 0.44 -2.19
C LEU A 206 -22.44 1.58 -2.45
N GLU A 207 -23.61 1.54 -1.83
CA GLU A 207 -24.62 2.61 -1.90
C GLU A 207 -24.10 3.94 -1.33
N TYR A 208 -23.42 3.91 -0.18
CA TYR A 208 -22.79 5.11 0.38
C TYR A 208 -21.65 5.63 -0.50
N TYR A 209 -20.82 4.76 -1.04
CA TYR A 209 -19.76 5.17 -1.98
C TYR A 209 -20.34 5.77 -3.26
N LYS A 210 -21.41 5.18 -3.81
CA LYS A 210 -22.12 5.74 -4.97
C LYS A 210 -22.72 7.11 -4.66
N THR A 211 -23.38 7.25 -3.51
CA THR A 211 -23.90 8.55 -3.03
C THR A 211 -22.78 9.59 -2.94
N LEU A 212 -21.60 9.20 -2.46
CA LEU A 212 -20.46 10.09 -2.36
C LEU A 212 -19.85 10.43 -3.72
N ILE A 213 -19.84 9.50 -4.69
CA ILE A 213 -19.45 9.78 -6.08
C ILE A 213 -20.36 10.85 -6.70
N GLU A 214 -21.67 10.75 -6.47
CA GLU A 214 -22.65 11.70 -7.01
C GLU A 214 -22.52 13.09 -6.36
N LYS A 215 -22.30 13.12 -5.04
CA LYS A 215 -22.17 14.36 -4.25
C LYS A 215 -20.82 15.06 -4.44
N SER A 216 -19.74 14.28 -4.39
CA SER A 216 -18.35 14.74 -4.36
C SER A 216 -17.45 13.77 -5.16
N PRO A 217 -17.49 13.80 -6.50
CA PRO A 217 -16.79 12.82 -7.35
C PRO A 217 -15.25 12.85 -7.24
N ASN A 218 -14.70 13.95 -6.73
CA ASN A 218 -13.27 14.12 -6.45
C ASN A 218 -12.93 13.86 -4.98
N TYR A 219 -13.88 13.30 -4.20
CA TYR A 219 -13.59 12.85 -2.85
C TYR A 219 -12.52 11.77 -2.91
N ASN A 220 -11.62 11.87 -1.96
CA ASN A 220 -10.31 11.29 -2.04
C ASN A 220 -10.19 10.32 -0.83
N THR A 221 -9.76 9.08 -1.06
CA THR A 221 -9.65 7.98 -0.08
C THR A 221 -8.24 7.36 -0.11
N ILE A 222 -7.85 6.56 0.89
CA ILE A 222 -6.51 5.90 0.89
C ILE A 222 -6.16 5.20 -0.43
N PRO A 223 -7.02 4.33 -1.02
CA PRO A 223 -6.70 3.69 -2.29
C PRO A 223 -6.79 4.59 -3.52
N GLY A 224 -7.31 5.82 -3.42
CA GLY A 224 -7.47 6.71 -4.58
C GLY A 224 -8.78 7.50 -4.52
N SER A 225 -9.27 7.97 -5.66
CA SER A 225 -10.57 8.64 -5.71
C SER A 225 -11.69 7.74 -5.16
N ILE A 226 -12.81 8.33 -4.75
CA ILE A 226 -13.98 7.57 -4.31
C ILE A 226 -14.50 6.61 -5.39
N LYS A 227 -14.25 6.91 -6.67
CA LYS A 227 -14.54 6.00 -7.79
C LYS A 227 -13.64 4.76 -7.73
N ILE A 228 -12.33 4.92 -7.51
CA ILE A 228 -11.42 3.78 -7.33
C ILE A 228 -11.81 2.96 -6.10
N LYS A 229 -12.15 3.60 -4.97
CA LYS A 229 -12.61 2.88 -3.78
C LYS A 229 -13.88 2.06 -4.08
N TYR A 230 -14.87 2.64 -4.76
CA TYR A 230 -16.07 1.93 -5.18
C TYR A 230 -15.73 0.72 -6.07
N SER A 231 -14.88 0.92 -7.07
CA SER A 231 -14.48 -0.13 -8.01
C SER A 231 -13.72 -1.27 -7.33
N ASN A 232 -12.80 -0.94 -6.43
CA ASN A 232 -12.10 -1.95 -5.64
C ASN A 232 -13.05 -2.68 -4.67
N GLU A 233 -14.04 -2.00 -4.10
CA GLU A 233 -15.06 -2.64 -3.26
C GLU A 233 -15.91 -3.64 -4.05
N MET A 234 -16.28 -3.30 -5.30
CA MET A 234 -17.00 -4.21 -6.21
C MET A 234 -16.18 -5.45 -6.56
N VAL A 235 -14.89 -5.29 -6.87
CA VAL A 235 -13.98 -6.40 -7.17
C VAL A 235 -13.75 -7.26 -5.91
N SER A 236 -13.59 -6.63 -4.74
CA SER A 236 -13.48 -7.33 -3.46
C SER A 236 -14.73 -8.14 -3.13
N LEU A 237 -15.93 -7.58 -3.34
CA LEU A 237 -17.19 -8.32 -3.19
C LEU A 237 -17.23 -9.55 -4.12
N TYR A 238 -16.85 -9.38 -5.39
CA TYR A 238 -16.76 -10.47 -6.34
C TYR A 238 -15.79 -11.57 -5.86
N LEU A 239 -14.58 -11.19 -5.44
CA LEU A 239 -13.56 -12.14 -4.96
C LEU A 239 -14.02 -12.88 -3.70
N ASN A 240 -14.65 -12.17 -2.75
CA ASN A 240 -15.21 -12.79 -1.55
C ASN A 240 -16.34 -13.77 -1.89
N LEU A 241 -17.27 -13.41 -2.77
CA LEU A 241 -18.32 -14.33 -3.21
C LEU A 241 -17.71 -15.53 -3.96
N LEU A 242 -16.68 -15.32 -4.77
CA LEU A 242 -16.01 -16.40 -5.48
C LEU A 242 -15.32 -17.38 -4.53
N VAL A 243 -14.65 -16.87 -3.49
CA VAL A 243 -13.94 -17.67 -2.48
C VAL A 243 -14.89 -18.40 -1.54
N TYR A 244 -15.95 -17.75 -1.07
CA TYR A 244 -16.84 -18.27 -0.03
C TYR A 244 -18.09 -18.94 -0.58
N GLN A 245 -18.47 -18.66 -1.82
CA GLN A 245 -19.64 -19.21 -2.51
C GLN A 245 -19.24 -19.91 -3.81
N ASN A 246 -19.57 -19.33 -4.96
CA ASN A 246 -19.36 -19.87 -6.30
C ASN A 246 -19.39 -18.75 -7.36
N GLU A 247 -18.94 -19.07 -8.57
CA GLU A 247 -18.87 -18.14 -9.71
C GLU A 247 -20.24 -17.60 -10.12
N GLU A 248 -21.29 -18.43 -10.11
CA GLU A 248 -22.65 -18.02 -10.51
C GLU A 248 -23.18 -16.87 -9.64
N ILE A 249 -22.95 -16.92 -8.33
CA ILE A 249 -23.33 -15.85 -7.40
C ILE A 249 -22.41 -14.65 -7.56
N ALA A 250 -21.09 -14.87 -7.65
CA ALA A 250 -20.11 -13.79 -7.73
C ALA A 250 -20.29 -12.93 -8.99
N SER A 251 -20.46 -13.54 -10.16
CA SER A 251 -20.56 -12.84 -11.45
C SER A 251 -21.77 -11.92 -11.56
N LYS A 252 -22.78 -12.08 -10.71
CA LYS A 252 -23.95 -11.17 -10.64
C LYS A 252 -23.55 -9.74 -10.27
N TYR A 253 -22.42 -9.53 -9.57
CA TYR A 253 -22.04 -8.22 -9.03
C TYR A 253 -20.99 -7.48 -9.87
N ILE A 254 -20.04 -8.17 -10.50
CA ILE A 254 -18.86 -7.51 -11.11
C ILE A 254 -19.13 -6.82 -12.47
N PHE A 255 -20.16 -7.25 -13.21
CA PHE A 255 -20.43 -6.78 -14.59
C PHE A 255 -21.56 -5.76 -14.70
N GLN A 256 -22.09 -5.26 -13.59
CA GLN A 256 -23.25 -4.37 -13.62
C GLN A 256 -22.90 -2.94 -14.06
N ASN A 257 -21.66 -2.50 -13.89
CA ASN A 257 -21.23 -1.12 -14.13
C ASN A 257 -19.84 -1.05 -14.79
N GLU A 258 -19.55 0.07 -15.46
CA GLU A 258 -18.16 0.43 -15.81
C GLU A 258 -17.40 0.80 -14.53
N LEU A 259 -16.45 -0.04 -14.12
CA LEU A 259 -15.72 0.18 -12.87
C LEU A 259 -14.49 1.08 -13.04
N TYR A 260 -13.74 0.90 -14.12
CA TYR A 260 -12.49 1.64 -14.33
C TYR A 260 -12.60 2.51 -15.59
N SER A 261 -11.90 3.65 -15.58
CA SER A 261 -11.88 4.58 -16.70
C SER A 261 -11.23 3.95 -17.94
N GLU A 262 -11.46 4.57 -19.11
CA GLU A 262 -10.84 4.12 -20.36
C GLU A 262 -9.30 4.14 -20.29
N ASN A 263 -8.72 5.13 -19.61
CA ASN A 263 -7.26 5.24 -19.44
C ASN A 263 -6.71 4.11 -18.56
N ILE A 264 -7.38 3.79 -17.44
CA ILE A 264 -7.00 2.66 -16.58
C ILE A 264 -7.19 1.32 -17.32
N ASN A 265 -8.29 1.15 -18.05
CA ASN A 265 -8.51 -0.05 -18.88
C ASN A 265 -7.43 -0.21 -19.96
N GLN A 266 -7.02 0.88 -20.63
CA GLN A 266 -5.92 0.86 -21.59
C GLN A 266 -4.60 0.45 -20.91
N TYR A 267 -4.32 1.00 -19.73
CA TYR A 267 -3.14 0.63 -18.96
C TYR A 267 -3.13 -0.85 -18.58
N SER A 268 -4.23 -1.37 -18.03
CA SER A 268 -4.41 -2.79 -17.72
C SER A 268 -4.20 -3.68 -18.93
N LYS A 269 -4.74 -3.29 -20.10
CA LYS A 269 -4.51 -4.00 -21.36
C LYS A 269 -3.02 -4.08 -21.70
N LEU A 270 -2.30 -2.97 -21.61
CA LEU A 270 -0.88 -2.91 -21.96
C LEU A 270 -0.01 -3.73 -21.00
N MET A 271 -0.33 -3.75 -19.72
CA MET A 271 0.33 -4.63 -18.75
C MET A 271 0.12 -6.11 -19.08
N LEU A 272 -1.11 -6.53 -19.41
CA LEU A 272 -1.40 -7.90 -19.82
C LEU A 272 -0.69 -8.25 -21.13
N ASP A 273 -0.69 -7.33 -22.11
CA ASP A 273 -0.02 -7.52 -23.41
C ASP A 273 1.51 -7.56 -23.30
N SER A 274 2.07 -7.10 -22.19
CA SER A 274 3.50 -7.19 -21.89
C SER A 274 3.90 -8.61 -21.46
N CYS A 275 2.96 -9.43 -20.97
CA CYS A 275 3.23 -10.80 -20.55
C CYS A 275 3.28 -11.77 -21.74
N GLU A 276 4.20 -12.73 -21.71
CA GLU A 276 4.16 -13.91 -22.57
C GLU A 276 2.90 -14.79 -22.32
N PRO A 277 2.48 -15.63 -23.29
CA PRO A 277 1.32 -16.52 -23.13
C PRO A 277 1.44 -17.46 -21.93
N ASN A 278 0.31 -17.71 -21.24
CA ASN A 278 0.20 -18.54 -20.05
C ASN A 278 1.05 -18.10 -18.84
N ALA A 279 1.47 -16.84 -18.78
CA ALA A 279 2.28 -16.31 -17.69
C ALA A 279 1.60 -16.38 -16.30
N ILE A 280 2.40 -16.30 -15.24
CA ILE A 280 1.99 -15.93 -13.88
C ILE A 280 2.43 -14.49 -13.67
N LEU A 281 1.51 -13.60 -13.30
CA LEU A 281 1.78 -12.20 -12.98
C LEU A 281 1.50 -11.96 -11.49
N PHE A 282 2.55 -11.70 -10.72
CA PHE A 282 2.43 -11.29 -9.32
C PHE A 282 2.20 -9.79 -9.21
N THR A 283 1.20 -9.41 -8.43
CA THR A 283 0.79 -8.02 -8.17
C THR A 283 0.91 -7.68 -6.68
N ALA A 284 1.09 -6.42 -6.31
CA ALA A 284 1.36 -6.03 -4.91
C ALA A 284 0.08 -5.79 -4.09
N GLY A 285 -0.96 -5.20 -4.70
CA GLY A 285 -2.12 -4.72 -3.94
C GLY A 285 -3.37 -4.57 -4.79
N ASP A 286 -4.37 -3.88 -4.23
CA ASP A 286 -5.68 -3.80 -4.88
C ASP A 286 -5.64 -2.96 -6.17
N ASN A 287 -4.88 -1.86 -6.16
CA ASN A 287 -4.86 -0.89 -7.25
C ASN A 287 -4.15 -1.37 -8.52
N ASP A 288 -3.23 -2.32 -8.44
CA ASP A 288 -2.65 -2.98 -9.62
C ASP A 288 -3.36 -4.29 -9.94
N THR A 289 -3.83 -5.05 -8.95
CA THR A 289 -4.53 -6.33 -9.18
C THR A 289 -5.92 -6.16 -9.78
N PHE A 290 -6.77 -5.35 -9.15
CA PHE A 290 -8.21 -5.37 -9.43
C PHE A 290 -8.57 -4.82 -10.81
N PRO A 291 -7.94 -3.73 -11.32
CA PRO A 291 -8.15 -3.31 -12.70
C PRO A 291 -7.77 -4.40 -13.72
N LEU A 292 -6.67 -5.13 -13.49
CA LEU A 292 -6.25 -6.21 -14.39
C LEU A 292 -7.26 -7.37 -14.40
N LEU A 293 -7.69 -7.83 -13.21
CA LEU A 293 -8.69 -8.89 -13.09
C LEU A 293 -10.02 -8.49 -13.75
N TYR A 294 -10.50 -7.28 -13.47
CA TYR A 294 -11.70 -6.74 -14.12
C TYR A 294 -11.54 -6.69 -15.64
N TYR A 295 -10.40 -6.23 -16.14
CA TYR A 295 -10.15 -6.12 -17.57
C TYR A 295 -10.16 -7.49 -18.26
N GLN A 296 -9.50 -8.50 -17.67
CA GLN A 296 -9.53 -9.89 -18.18
C GLN A 296 -10.96 -10.43 -18.26
N LEU A 297 -11.72 -10.26 -17.17
CA LEU A 297 -13.07 -10.79 -17.03
C LEU A 297 -14.03 -10.14 -18.01
N LYS A 298 -14.04 -8.81 -18.05
CA LYS A 298 -14.97 -8.02 -18.86
C LYS A 298 -14.71 -8.14 -20.35
N ASN A 299 -13.45 -8.06 -20.78
CA ASN A 299 -13.09 -8.00 -22.19
C ASN A 299 -12.76 -9.38 -22.78
N ASN A 300 -12.83 -10.45 -21.98
CA ASN A 300 -12.36 -11.77 -22.38
C ASN A 300 -10.91 -11.76 -22.91
N HIS A 301 -10.07 -10.90 -22.33
CA HIS A 301 -8.72 -10.62 -22.81
C HIS A 301 -7.68 -11.30 -21.93
N ARG A 302 -6.71 -12.00 -22.54
CA ARG A 302 -5.57 -12.63 -21.86
C ARG A 302 -5.90 -13.41 -20.58
N LYS A 303 -7.03 -14.14 -20.57
CA LYS A 303 -7.45 -15.03 -19.47
C LYS A 303 -6.50 -16.20 -19.21
N ASP A 304 -5.54 -16.42 -20.12
CA ASP A 304 -4.42 -17.36 -19.97
C ASP A 304 -3.40 -16.92 -18.90
N ILE A 305 -3.29 -15.63 -18.61
CA ILE A 305 -2.41 -15.10 -17.56
C ILE A 305 -3.06 -15.32 -16.20
N LEU A 306 -2.35 -15.93 -15.26
CA LEU A 306 -2.79 -16.04 -13.87
C LEU A 306 -2.26 -14.84 -13.08
N ILE A 307 -3.17 -13.99 -12.61
CA ILE A 307 -2.84 -12.84 -11.76
C ILE A 307 -2.90 -13.26 -10.30
N ILE A 308 -1.84 -13.00 -9.54
CA ILE A 308 -1.73 -13.35 -8.13
C ILE A 308 -1.35 -12.11 -7.33
N ASN A 309 -2.32 -11.58 -6.57
CA ASN A 309 -2.03 -10.58 -5.54
C ASN A 309 -1.24 -11.23 -4.39
N THR A 310 -0.01 -10.75 -4.19
CA THR A 310 0.91 -11.26 -3.16
C THR A 310 0.46 -10.93 -1.75
N SER A 311 -0.19 -9.79 -1.54
CA SER A 311 -0.79 -9.44 -0.24
C SER A 311 -1.91 -10.41 0.16
N LEU A 312 -2.65 -10.96 -0.82
CA LEU A 312 -3.69 -11.96 -0.57
C LEU A 312 -3.15 -13.39 -0.36
N LEU A 313 -1.86 -13.66 -0.62
CA LEU A 313 -1.24 -14.95 -0.29
C LEU A 313 -1.12 -15.18 1.23
N ASN A 314 -1.54 -14.25 2.07
CA ASN A 314 -1.77 -14.49 3.49
C ASN A 314 -3.17 -15.06 3.79
N ASP A 315 -4.10 -15.07 2.84
CA ASP A 315 -5.41 -15.70 3.04
C ASP A 315 -5.40 -17.16 2.56
N SER A 316 -5.53 -18.09 3.52
CA SER A 316 -5.63 -19.53 3.26
C SER A 316 -6.68 -19.88 2.19
N ARG A 317 -7.84 -19.20 2.18
CA ARG A 317 -8.91 -19.48 1.23
C ARG A 317 -8.58 -18.98 -0.16
N TYR A 318 -7.89 -17.83 -0.26
CA TYR A 318 -7.39 -17.32 -1.53
C TYR A 318 -6.40 -18.30 -2.17
N ILE A 319 -5.46 -18.84 -1.39
CA ILE A 319 -4.50 -19.84 -1.89
C ILE A 319 -5.21 -21.11 -2.34
N LEU A 320 -6.16 -21.62 -1.56
CA LEU A 320 -6.94 -22.82 -1.93
C LEU A 320 -7.77 -22.58 -3.21
N MET A 321 -8.29 -21.37 -3.40
CA MET A 321 -8.97 -20.97 -4.64
C MET A 321 -8.01 -21.05 -5.84
N LEU A 322 -6.78 -20.55 -5.71
CA LEU A 322 -5.75 -20.65 -6.76
C LEU A 322 -5.35 -22.11 -7.06
N LYS A 323 -5.22 -22.96 -6.03
CA LYS A 323 -4.92 -24.41 -6.21
C LYS A 323 -6.04 -25.14 -6.97
N LYS A 324 -7.29 -24.74 -6.75
CA LYS A 324 -8.46 -25.28 -7.47
C LYS A 324 -8.60 -24.74 -8.90
N GLY A 325 -7.91 -23.65 -9.23
CA GLY A 325 -7.94 -23.06 -10.57
C GLY A 325 -9.25 -22.34 -10.86
N ILE A 326 -9.84 -21.72 -9.84
CA ILE A 326 -11.14 -21.06 -9.99
C ILE A 326 -11.09 -19.92 -11.02
N PHE A 327 -9.95 -19.24 -11.17
CA PHE A 327 -9.76 -18.31 -12.28
C PHE A 327 -9.45 -19.07 -13.57
N HIS A 328 -10.42 -19.16 -14.48
CA HIS A 328 -10.22 -19.64 -15.85
C HIS A 328 -9.62 -21.06 -15.96
N ASN A 329 -9.88 -21.93 -14.98
CA ASN A 329 -9.25 -23.26 -14.85
C ASN A 329 -7.71 -23.21 -14.76
N ASN A 330 -7.16 -22.06 -14.35
CA ASN A 330 -5.74 -21.79 -14.30
C ASN A 330 -5.19 -22.00 -12.88
N LYS A 331 -4.48 -23.12 -12.67
CA LYS A 331 -4.06 -23.60 -11.34
C LYS A 331 -2.62 -23.20 -11.04
N ILE A 332 -2.35 -22.88 -9.77
CA ILE A 332 -0.98 -22.89 -9.24
C ILE A 332 -0.55 -24.33 -8.89
N ILE A 333 0.75 -24.57 -8.96
CA ILE A 333 1.38 -25.74 -8.34
C ILE A 333 2.08 -25.21 -7.08
N CYS A 334 1.80 -25.82 -5.94
CA CYS A 334 2.31 -25.43 -4.63
C CYS A 334 2.62 -26.71 -3.85
N SER A 335 3.81 -26.78 -3.24
CA SER A 335 4.30 -27.96 -2.51
C SER A 335 3.86 -27.97 -1.05
N LEU A 336 3.44 -26.82 -0.52
CA LEU A 336 2.86 -26.69 0.82
C LEU A 336 1.45 -27.28 0.85
N ASP A 337 1.20 -28.12 1.85
CA ASP A 337 -0.09 -28.79 2.03
C ASP A 337 -1.16 -27.84 2.62
N GLU A 338 -2.40 -28.31 2.66
CA GLU A 338 -3.50 -27.49 3.18
C GLU A 338 -3.40 -27.25 4.70
N GLU A 339 -2.76 -28.15 5.44
CA GLU A 339 -2.59 -28.01 6.89
C GLU A 339 -1.67 -26.83 7.19
N TYR A 340 -0.52 -26.76 6.52
CA TYR A 340 0.40 -25.63 6.61
C TYR A 340 -0.25 -24.32 6.18
N ILE A 341 -0.97 -24.31 5.05
CA ILE A 341 -1.64 -23.11 4.53
C ILE A 341 -2.69 -22.57 5.51
N LYS A 342 -3.46 -23.45 6.16
CA LYS A 342 -4.50 -23.08 7.13
C LYS A 342 -3.94 -22.76 8.52
N ASN A 343 -2.72 -23.21 8.83
CA ASN A 343 -2.11 -23.01 10.14
C ASN A 343 -1.84 -21.52 10.41
N LYS A 344 -2.51 -20.97 11.42
CA LYS A 344 -2.32 -19.58 11.86
C LYS A 344 -0.99 -19.34 12.55
N LYS A 345 -0.25 -20.38 12.95
CA LYS A 345 1.10 -20.26 13.53
C LYS A 345 2.19 -20.14 12.46
N SER A 346 1.96 -20.65 11.25
CA SER A 346 2.89 -20.57 10.11
C SER A 346 2.89 -19.17 9.47
N ARG A 347 3.08 -18.10 10.26
CA ARG A 347 3.02 -16.70 9.78
C ARG A 347 4.32 -16.23 9.14
N PHE A 348 5.44 -16.73 9.65
CA PHE A 348 6.77 -16.37 9.19
C PHE A 348 7.74 -17.52 9.45
N ILE A 349 8.90 -17.43 8.81
CA ILE A 349 10.08 -18.25 9.09
C ILE A 349 11.26 -17.32 9.38
N ILE A 350 12.17 -17.78 10.23
CA ILE A 350 13.40 -17.05 10.55
C ILE A 350 14.50 -17.51 9.60
N LEU A 351 15.31 -16.56 9.15
CA LEU A 351 16.41 -16.78 8.24
C LEU A 351 17.75 -16.52 8.94
N GLU A 352 18.68 -17.45 8.82
CA GLU A 352 20.04 -17.33 9.36
C GLU A 352 21.08 -17.23 8.26
N THR A 353 22.19 -16.57 8.58
CA THR A 353 23.38 -16.58 7.71
C THR A 353 24.10 -17.91 7.89
N ASP A 354 23.86 -18.86 6.99
CA ASP A 354 24.63 -20.09 6.87
C ASP A 354 25.24 -20.19 5.47
N SER A 355 26.52 -19.87 5.35
CA SER A 355 27.27 -19.90 4.09
C SER A 355 27.45 -21.30 3.50
N ASN A 356 27.21 -22.36 4.29
CA ASN A 356 27.38 -23.74 3.84
C ASN A 356 26.08 -24.37 3.31
N PHE A 357 24.93 -23.72 3.54
CA PHE A 357 23.63 -24.24 3.14
C PHE A 357 22.90 -23.29 2.18
N ILE A 358 22.39 -23.85 1.08
CA ILE A 358 21.60 -23.12 0.07
C ILE A 358 20.25 -23.81 -0.09
N ASN A 359 19.16 -23.08 0.14
CA ASN A 359 17.80 -23.57 0.01
C ASN A 359 17.41 -23.69 -1.46
N ASP A 360 17.17 -24.91 -1.94
CA ASP A 360 16.56 -25.14 -3.25
C ASP A 360 15.05 -24.97 -3.16
N ILE A 361 14.51 -23.86 -3.71
CA ILE A 361 13.08 -23.56 -3.62
C ILE A 361 12.18 -24.59 -4.31
N THR A 362 12.74 -25.44 -5.19
CA THR A 362 11.98 -26.56 -5.78
C THR A 362 11.68 -27.68 -4.77
N LYS A 363 12.34 -27.67 -3.60
CA LYS A 363 12.20 -28.63 -2.49
C LYS A 363 11.81 -27.94 -1.18
N LEU A 364 11.22 -26.74 -1.26
CA LEU A 364 10.97 -25.87 -0.11
C LEU A 364 10.17 -26.57 0.99
N ASN A 365 9.14 -27.34 0.64
CA ASN A 365 8.36 -28.09 1.62
C ASN A 365 9.18 -29.09 2.44
N LYS A 366 10.27 -29.67 1.92
CA LYS A 366 11.13 -30.56 2.71
C LYS A 366 11.97 -29.75 3.69
N ILE A 367 12.58 -28.67 3.17
CA ILE A 367 13.51 -27.84 3.92
C ILE A 367 12.85 -27.18 5.11
N ILE A 368 11.65 -26.60 4.94
CA ILE A 368 11.00 -25.87 6.03
C ILE A 368 10.68 -26.78 7.23
N PHE A 369 10.49 -28.09 7.04
CA PHE A 369 10.14 -29.00 8.12
C PHE A 369 11.36 -29.70 8.75
N GLU A 370 12.58 -29.41 8.29
CA GLU A 370 13.81 -30.07 8.79
C GLU A 370 14.38 -29.43 10.07
N LYS A 371 14.21 -28.11 10.25
CA LYS A 371 14.82 -27.37 11.36
C LYS A 371 13.84 -26.39 12.00
N ASN A 372 13.58 -26.58 13.29
CA ASN A 372 12.78 -25.69 14.12
C ASN A 372 13.58 -25.19 15.31
N ILE A 373 13.27 -23.97 15.76
CA ILE A 373 13.77 -23.40 17.01
C ILE A 373 12.59 -22.95 17.87
N GLU A 374 12.75 -23.04 19.19
CA GLU A 374 11.78 -22.51 20.15
C GLU A 374 12.12 -21.06 20.46
N LEU A 375 11.16 -20.15 20.26
CA LEU A 375 11.28 -18.76 20.65
C LEU A 375 11.06 -18.59 22.16
N ASN A 376 11.50 -17.46 22.74
CA ASN A 376 11.25 -17.13 24.14
C ASN A 376 9.74 -17.08 24.50
N THR A 377 8.87 -16.97 23.50
CA THR A 377 7.41 -17.05 23.63
C THR A 377 6.88 -18.49 23.78
N GLY A 378 7.74 -19.50 23.65
CA GLY A 378 7.38 -20.93 23.56
C GLY A 378 6.82 -21.33 22.18
N GLU A 379 6.87 -20.43 21.19
CA GLU A 379 6.47 -20.75 19.81
C GLU A 379 7.63 -21.41 19.07
N GLU A 380 7.39 -22.58 18.48
CA GLU A 380 8.31 -23.19 17.52
C GLU A 380 8.19 -22.51 16.15
N VAL A 381 9.32 -22.09 15.59
CA VAL A 381 9.41 -21.49 14.26
C VAL A 381 10.50 -22.15 13.43
N ASN A 382 10.27 -22.23 12.12
CA ASN A 382 11.23 -22.81 11.20
C ASN A 382 12.43 -21.87 11.03
N LEU A 383 13.63 -22.43 11.00
CA LEU A 383 14.89 -21.71 10.80
C LEU A 383 15.61 -22.27 9.57
N ILE A 384 15.82 -21.44 8.54
CA ILE A 384 16.49 -21.84 7.29
C ILE A 384 17.54 -20.82 6.86
N SER A 385 18.42 -21.17 5.92
CA SER A 385 19.46 -20.25 5.44
C SER A 385 18.88 -19.04 4.68
N LYS A 386 19.60 -17.92 4.64
CA LYS A 386 19.32 -16.77 3.76
C LYS A 386 19.69 -17.00 2.29
N ASN A 387 20.48 -18.05 2.00
CA ASN A 387 20.93 -18.36 0.66
C ASN A 387 19.86 -19.20 -0.05
N PHE A 388 19.40 -18.74 -1.20
CA PHE A 388 18.40 -19.42 -2.01
C PHE A 388 18.93 -19.76 -3.40
N ARG A 389 18.39 -20.82 -3.98
CA ARG A 389 18.59 -21.17 -5.38
C ARG A 389 17.36 -21.75 -6.04
N PHE A 390 17.29 -21.59 -7.35
CA PHE A 390 16.34 -22.29 -8.20
C PHE A 390 16.98 -23.51 -8.86
N GLY A 391 16.73 -24.71 -8.31
CA GLY A 391 17.24 -25.97 -8.87
C GLY A 391 18.75 -26.20 -8.65
N ALA A 392 19.23 -27.39 -8.98
CA ALA A 392 20.61 -27.83 -8.72
C ALA A 392 21.51 -27.94 -9.97
N ASP A 393 21.01 -27.57 -11.15
CA ASP A 393 21.72 -27.72 -12.42
C ASP A 393 22.61 -26.51 -12.75
N LYS A 394 23.47 -26.60 -13.77
CA LYS A 394 24.38 -25.52 -14.23
C LYS A 394 23.72 -24.18 -14.60
N ASN A 395 22.38 -24.14 -14.67
CA ASN A 395 21.57 -22.94 -14.93
C ASN A 395 20.76 -22.52 -13.69
N SER A 396 21.28 -22.80 -12.49
CA SER A 396 20.69 -22.41 -11.21
C SER A 396 20.84 -20.90 -10.98
N LEU A 397 19.72 -20.22 -10.75
CA LEU A 397 19.69 -18.86 -10.23
C LEU A 397 19.99 -18.92 -8.73
N ASN A 398 20.98 -18.17 -8.24
CA ASN A 398 21.35 -18.12 -6.82
C ASN A 398 21.23 -16.68 -6.31
N TRP A 399 20.66 -16.49 -5.13
CA TRP A 399 20.54 -15.17 -4.53
C TRP A 399 20.54 -15.26 -3.01
N ILE A 400 20.82 -14.14 -2.36
CA ILE A 400 20.73 -13.96 -0.92
C ILE A 400 19.53 -13.07 -0.65
N TYR A 401 18.70 -13.46 0.33
CA TYR A 401 17.65 -12.58 0.83
C TYR A 401 18.12 -11.98 2.16
N GLU A 402 18.28 -10.66 2.16
CA GLU A 402 18.98 -9.94 3.23
C GLU A 402 18.20 -9.90 4.56
N ASN A 403 16.87 -9.96 4.50
CA ASN A 403 16.04 -9.89 5.69
C ASN A 403 16.13 -11.16 6.55
N ASP A 404 15.97 -11.01 7.86
CA ASP A 404 16.00 -12.13 8.82
C ASP A 404 14.67 -12.89 8.91
N VAL A 405 13.63 -12.39 8.23
CA VAL A 405 12.27 -12.94 8.31
C VAL A 405 11.66 -13.02 6.92
N LEU A 406 11.08 -14.19 6.63
CA LEU A 406 10.25 -14.40 5.44
C LEU A 406 8.81 -14.68 5.88
N PHE A 407 7.88 -13.83 5.48
CA PHE A 407 6.47 -13.99 5.80
C PHE A 407 5.82 -15.08 4.92
N ARG A 408 4.70 -15.64 5.38
CA ARG A 408 3.99 -16.73 4.68
C ARG A 408 3.66 -16.40 3.23
N ASN A 409 3.19 -15.19 2.93
CA ASN A 409 2.91 -14.77 1.56
C ASN A 409 4.17 -14.79 0.67
N GLN A 410 5.32 -14.36 1.21
CA GLN A 410 6.60 -14.39 0.50
C GLN A 410 7.09 -15.82 0.29
N LEU A 411 6.95 -16.68 1.31
CA LEU A 411 7.26 -18.11 1.22
C LEU A 411 6.42 -18.82 0.14
N LEU A 412 5.12 -18.55 0.10
CA LEU A 412 4.22 -19.10 -0.92
C LEU A 412 4.55 -18.60 -2.32
N LEU A 413 4.94 -17.33 -2.46
CA LEU A 413 5.42 -16.80 -3.73
C LEU A 413 6.66 -17.58 -4.21
N LEU A 414 7.66 -17.78 -3.35
CA LEU A 414 8.86 -18.56 -3.69
C LEU A 414 8.52 -20.02 -4.02
N ASP A 415 7.60 -20.63 -3.28
CA ASP A 415 7.13 -21.99 -3.55
C ASP A 415 6.42 -22.09 -4.90
N ILE A 416 5.50 -21.18 -5.22
CA ILE A 416 4.81 -21.15 -6.52
C ILE A 416 5.83 -21.00 -7.66
N ILE A 417 6.82 -20.12 -7.51
CA ILE A 417 7.90 -19.96 -8.49
C ILE A 417 8.70 -21.26 -8.63
N GLY A 418 9.15 -21.84 -7.52
CA GLY A 418 9.93 -23.08 -7.49
C GLY A 418 9.20 -24.27 -8.13
N GLN A 419 7.94 -24.47 -7.77
CA GLN A 419 7.13 -25.57 -8.27
C GLN A 419 6.67 -25.39 -9.72
N ASN A 420 6.60 -24.15 -10.20
CA ASN A 420 6.36 -23.86 -11.61
C ASN A 420 7.47 -24.41 -12.53
N LYS A 421 8.71 -24.59 -12.04
CA LYS A 421 9.83 -25.21 -12.80
C LYS A 421 10.02 -24.59 -14.20
N TRP A 422 9.86 -23.27 -14.32
CA TRP A 422 9.90 -22.52 -15.60
C TRP A 422 8.92 -22.99 -16.68
N ARG A 423 7.84 -23.71 -16.30
CA ARG A 423 6.79 -24.12 -17.26
C ARG A 423 5.97 -22.93 -17.74
N ARG A 424 5.82 -21.93 -16.89
CA ARG A 424 5.14 -20.67 -17.19
C ARG A 424 6.11 -19.50 -16.99
N PRO A 425 6.12 -18.50 -17.87
CA PRO A 425 6.80 -17.23 -17.61
C PRO A 425 6.30 -16.62 -16.30
N VAL A 426 7.20 -16.04 -15.51
CA VAL A 426 6.88 -15.39 -14.23
C VAL A 426 7.17 -13.90 -14.36
N TYR A 427 6.19 -13.09 -14.00
CA TYR A 427 6.24 -11.64 -14.07
C TYR A 427 5.81 -11.02 -12.74
N PHE A 428 6.24 -9.77 -12.53
CA PHE A 428 5.85 -8.92 -11.41
C PHE A 428 5.40 -7.55 -11.93
N THR A 429 4.44 -6.93 -11.26
CA THR A 429 4.18 -5.49 -11.40
C THR A 429 5.24 -4.67 -10.65
N ASP A 430 5.16 -3.36 -10.76
CA ASP A 430 6.02 -2.45 -10.00
C ASP A 430 5.60 -2.40 -8.53
N TYR A 431 6.47 -2.91 -7.67
CA TYR A 431 6.34 -2.86 -6.23
C TYR A 431 6.95 -1.58 -5.67
N ASN A 432 6.41 -1.09 -4.56
CA ASN A 432 6.88 0.15 -3.96
C ASN A 432 8.27 0.03 -3.31
N ASN A 433 8.74 -1.20 -3.07
CA ASN A 433 9.99 -1.47 -2.38
C ASN A 433 10.71 -2.69 -2.97
N ASP A 434 11.98 -2.54 -3.30
CA ASP A 434 12.87 -3.59 -3.81
C ASP A 434 12.87 -4.87 -2.94
N ASN A 435 12.70 -4.72 -1.63
CA ASN A 435 12.62 -5.84 -0.69
C ASN A 435 11.45 -6.78 -0.96
N GLU A 436 10.37 -6.30 -1.58
CA GLU A 436 9.21 -7.12 -1.92
C GLU A 436 9.49 -8.12 -3.05
N TYR A 437 10.56 -7.92 -3.85
CA TYR A 437 11.03 -8.89 -4.84
C TYR A 437 11.94 -9.97 -4.26
N LEU A 438 12.14 -10.00 -2.94
CA LEU A 438 12.84 -11.06 -2.22
C LEU A 438 14.30 -11.27 -2.67
N GLY A 439 14.99 -10.18 -3.04
CA GLY A 439 16.37 -10.23 -3.54
C GLY A 439 16.50 -10.61 -5.02
N LEU A 440 15.39 -10.73 -5.75
CA LEU A 440 15.38 -11.10 -7.17
C LEU A 440 15.52 -9.90 -8.12
N SER A 441 15.62 -8.67 -7.62
CA SER A 441 15.62 -7.43 -8.43
C SER A 441 16.58 -7.47 -9.62
N ASN A 442 17.79 -8.00 -9.43
CA ASN A 442 18.84 -8.08 -10.48
C ASN A 442 18.59 -9.20 -11.51
N TYR A 443 17.63 -10.08 -11.25
CA TYR A 443 17.16 -11.12 -12.18
C TYR A 443 15.91 -10.71 -12.95
N LEU A 444 15.40 -9.50 -12.69
CA LEU A 444 14.22 -8.98 -13.36
C LEU A 444 14.59 -8.26 -14.65
N GLN A 445 13.82 -8.49 -15.71
CA GLN A 445 13.91 -7.75 -16.97
C GLN A 445 12.68 -6.84 -17.09
N LEU A 446 12.89 -5.54 -17.22
CA LEU A 446 11.79 -4.62 -17.52
C LEU A 446 11.32 -4.85 -18.96
N GLU A 447 10.14 -5.44 -19.12
CA GLU A 447 9.51 -5.74 -20.42
C GLU A 447 8.22 -4.93 -20.55
N GLY A 448 8.33 -3.62 -20.74
CA GLY A 448 7.17 -2.74 -20.85
C GLY A 448 6.71 -2.21 -19.50
N PHE A 449 5.52 -2.62 -19.06
CA PHE A 449 4.93 -2.17 -17.79
C PHE A 449 5.04 -3.18 -16.64
N ILE A 450 5.86 -4.21 -16.82
CA ILE A 450 6.03 -5.33 -15.90
C ILE A 450 7.49 -5.81 -15.94
N TYR A 451 7.83 -6.64 -14.96
CA TYR A 451 9.15 -7.21 -14.76
C TYR A 451 9.13 -8.72 -14.96
N LYS A 452 9.86 -9.23 -15.96
CA LYS A 452 10.01 -10.66 -16.20
C LYS A 452 11.12 -11.24 -15.32
N LEU A 453 10.83 -12.32 -14.61
CA LEU A 453 11.88 -13.10 -13.94
C LEU A 453 12.71 -13.85 -14.99
N SER A 454 14.03 -13.65 -14.96
CA SER A 454 14.99 -14.29 -15.83
C SER A 454 16.05 -15.04 -15.04
N LYS A 455 16.81 -15.91 -15.71
CA LYS A 455 18.03 -16.52 -15.16
C LYS A 455 19.27 -15.65 -15.35
N ASP A 456 19.17 -14.68 -16.25
CA ASP A 456 20.21 -13.72 -16.55
C ASP A 456 20.28 -12.69 -15.42
N PHE A 457 21.45 -12.53 -14.81
CA PHE A 457 21.74 -11.57 -13.74
C PHE A 457 22.41 -10.32 -14.31
N ASP A 458 22.01 -9.15 -13.82
CA ASP A 458 22.73 -7.89 -14.08
C ASP A 458 23.25 -7.29 -12.77
N GLU A 459 24.56 -7.07 -12.69
CA GLU A 459 25.22 -6.45 -11.53
C GLU A 459 25.06 -4.92 -11.51
N ASN A 460 24.69 -4.31 -12.64
CA ASN A 460 24.66 -2.86 -12.82
C ASN A 460 23.27 -2.25 -12.63
N THR A 461 22.34 -3.00 -12.06
CA THR A 461 20.98 -2.51 -11.81
C THR A 461 20.94 -1.64 -10.56
N ASP A 462 21.11 -0.33 -10.74
CA ASP A 462 20.86 0.69 -9.69
C ASP A 462 19.37 0.76 -9.26
N LYS A 463 18.48 0.03 -9.95
CA LYS A 463 17.04 -0.06 -9.73
C LYS A 463 16.53 -1.46 -10.04
N VAL A 464 15.32 -1.78 -9.61
CA VAL A 464 14.62 -3.03 -9.95
C VAL A 464 14.63 -3.31 -11.46
N GLY A 465 15.27 -4.42 -11.81
CA GLY A 465 15.37 -4.99 -13.14
C GLY A 465 16.22 -4.20 -14.15
N TYR A 466 16.66 -4.86 -15.21
CA TYR A 466 17.41 -4.23 -16.32
C TYR A 466 16.60 -4.24 -17.61
N ILE A 467 17.04 -3.45 -18.60
CA ILE A 467 16.43 -3.42 -19.93
C ILE A 467 17.28 -4.28 -20.87
N LYS A 468 16.71 -5.40 -21.32
CA LYS A 468 17.32 -6.26 -22.35
C LYS A 468 16.86 -5.90 -23.77
N ASN A 469 15.55 -5.68 -23.93
CA ASN A 469 14.89 -5.46 -25.22
C ASN A 469 14.16 -4.11 -25.22
N PRO A 470 14.86 -2.99 -25.47
CA PRO A 470 14.28 -1.65 -25.40
C PRO A 470 13.11 -1.45 -26.38
N GLU A 471 13.08 -2.17 -27.51
CA GLU A 471 12.02 -2.07 -28.52
C GLU A 471 10.65 -2.50 -27.96
N ILE A 472 10.61 -3.42 -26.99
CA ILE A 472 9.36 -3.85 -26.34
C ILE A 472 8.74 -2.65 -25.60
N ILE A 473 9.56 -1.93 -24.83
CA ILE A 473 9.13 -0.73 -24.09
C ILE A 473 8.71 0.37 -25.07
N GLU A 474 9.49 0.64 -26.12
CA GLU A 474 9.16 1.65 -27.14
C GLU A 474 7.81 1.37 -27.82
N ASN A 475 7.60 0.12 -28.24
CA ASN A 475 6.36 -0.31 -28.88
C ASN A 475 5.15 -0.13 -27.95
N LEU A 476 5.28 -0.51 -26.67
CA LEU A 476 4.19 -0.37 -25.71
C LEU A 476 3.89 1.10 -25.36
N LEU A 477 4.93 1.91 -25.15
CA LEU A 477 4.77 3.36 -24.93
C LEU A 477 4.09 4.05 -26.11
N SER A 478 4.37 3.61 -27.35
CA SER A 478 3.73 4.15 -28.56
C SER A 478 2.23 3.87 -28.66
N LYS A 479 1.73 2.85 -27.94
CA LYS A 479 0.31 2.46 -27.95
C LYS A 479 -0.53 3.22 -26.92
N ILE A 480 0.09 4.00 -26.03
CA ILE A 480 -0.63 4.77 -25.01
C ILE A 480 -1.35 5.94 -25.66
N ASN A 481 -2.64 6.07 -25.39
CA ASN A 481 -3.46 7.17 -25.89
C ASN A 481 -4.46 7.66 -24.84
N PHE A 482 -3.94 8.15 -23.72
CA PHE A 482 -4.78 8.67 -22.64
C PHE A 482 -5.60 9.88 -23.11
N LYS A 483 -6.91 9.82 -22.84
CA LYS A 483 -7.85 10.92 -23.09
C LYS A 483 -7.84 11.88 -21.91
N ASN A 484 -8.24 13.13 -22.15
CA ASN A 484 -8.39 14.16 -21.11
C ASN A 484 -7.14 14.37 -20.23
N ILE A 485 -5.95 14.28 -20.83
CA ILE A 485 -4.65 14.37 -20.14
C ILE A 485 -4.45 15.65 -19.32
N ASN A 486 -5.18 16.73 -19.63
CA ASN A 486 -5.15 17.99 -18.88
C ASN A 486 -5.97 17.96 -17.58
N ASN A 487 -6.79 16.93 -17.36
CA ASN A 487 -7.65 16.81 -16.18
C ASN A 487 -7.75 15.35 -15.73
N LEU A 488 -6.60 14.74 -15.45
CA LEU A 488 -6.53 13.36 -14.97
C LEU A 488 -6.88 13.27 -13.47
N PRO A 489 -7.67 12.27 -13.06
CA PRO A 489 -7.84 11.95 -11.66
C PRO A 489 -6.52 11.45 -11.04
N VAL A 490 -6.50 11.35 -9.72
CA VAL A 490 -5.34 11.00 -8.90
C VAL A 490 -4.66 9.71 -9.38
N GLU A 491 -5.43 8.65 -9.57
CA GLU A 491 -5.01 7.32 -10.00
C GLU A 491 -4.37 7.32 -11.41
N GLU A 492 -4.90 8.11 -12.34
CA GLU A 492 -4.35 8.19 -13.69
C GLU A 492 -3.07 9.01 -13.73
N LYS A 493 -2.92 9.99 -12.83
CA LYS A 493 -1.63 10.68 -12.63
C LYS A 493 -0.55 9.72 -12.13
N GLN A 494 -0.88 8.74 -11.27
CA GLN A 494 0.07 7.70 -10.85
C GLN A 494 0.58 6.90 -12.05
N VAL A 495 -0.34 6.53 -12.95
CA VAL A 495 0.03 5.82 -14.17
C VAL A 495 0.92 6.69 -15.07
N VAL A 496 0.67 8.00 -15.14
CA VAL A 496 1.56 8.94 -15.85
C VAL A 496 2.96 9.00 -15.22
N GLU A 497 3.07 8.97 -13.89
CA GLU A 497 4.37 8.88 -13.22
C GLU A 497 5.13 7.60 -13.57
N TYR A 498 4.42 6.47 -13.63
CA TYR A 498 5.03 5.22 -14.08
C TYR A 498 5.47 5.29 -15.55
N ILE A 499 4.66 5.88 -16.43
CA ILE A 499 5.03 6.13 -17.82
C ILE A 499 6.28 7.01 -17.93
N ARG A 500 6.37 8.08 -17.12
CA ARG A 500 7.58 8.93 -17.04
C ARG A 500 8.80 8.12 -16.62
N ASN A 501 8.66 7.24 -15.62
CA ASN A 501 9.73 6.37 -15.19
C ASN A 501 10.22 5.44 -16.32
N LEU A 502 9.32 4.85 -17.11
CA LEU A 502 9.69 4.03 -18.26
C LEU A 502 10.50 4.82 -19.31
N TYR A 503 10.06 6.04 -19.64
CA TYR A 503 10.82 6.93 -20.53
C TYR A 503 12.20 7.28 -19.97
N LEU A 504 12.28 7.58 -18.68
CA LEU A 504 13.54 7.89 -18.00
C LEU A 504 14.50 6.70 -18.06
N ARG A 505 14.03 5.50 -17.74
CA ARG A 505 14.86 4.28 -17.77
C ARG A 505 15.32 3.94 -19.18
N LEU A 506 14.44 4.08 -20.17
CA LEU A 506 14.79 3.90 -21.57
C LEU A 506 15.85 4.93 -22.02
N SER A 507 15.72 6.18 -21.58
CA SER A 507 16.73 7.21 -21.86
C SER A 507 18.07 6.92 -21.19
N LYS A 508 18.09 6.44 -19.93
CA LYS A 508 19.32 6.03 -19.23
C LYS A 508 20.01 4.89 -19.97
N PHE A 509 19.26 3.87 -20.39
CA PHE A 509 19.77 2.79 -21.22
C PHE A 509 20.45 3.34 -22.50
N TYR A 510 19.83 4.28 -23.22
CA TYR A 510 20.46 4.87 -24.40
C TYR A 510 21.69 5.70 -24.08
N TYR A 511 21.69 6.43 -22.97
CA TYR A 511 22.85 7.18 -22.52
C TYR A 511 24.04 6.26 -22.21
N GLU A 512 23.82 5.16 -21.47
CA GLU A 512 24.84 4.15 -21.16
C GLU A 512 25.36 3.42 -22.41
N LYS A 513 24.51 3.25 -23.44
CA LYS A 513 24.92 2.74 -24.76
C LYS A 513 25.51 3.83 -25.68
N ASN A 514 25.94 4.97 -25.14
CA ASN A 514 26.55 6.09 -25.85
C ASN A 514 25.68 6.71 -26.96
N SER A 515 24.36 6.53 -26.90
CA SER A 515 23.38 7.06 -27.86
C SER A 515 22.72 8.33 -27.33
N LYS A 516 23.49 9.42 -27.19
CA LYS A 516 23.03 10.68 -26.58
C LYS A 516 21.81 11.29 -27.26
N GLU A 517 21.79 11.32 -28.60
CA GLU A 517 20.66 11.87 -29.36
C GLU A 517 19.36 11.12 -29.05
N LYS A 518 19.42 9.78 -29.05
CA LYS A 518 18.27 8.93 -28.74
C LYS A 518 17.81 9.11 -27.29
N ALA A 519 18.74 9.27 -26.35
CA ALA A 519 18.42 9.57 -24.95
C ALA A 519 17.66 10.91 -24.83
N ILE A 520 18.18 12.00 -25.42
CA ILE A 520 17.53 13.32 -25.40
C ILE A 520 16.14 13.25 -26.04
N LEU A 521 16.00 12.65 -27.23
CA LEU A 521 14.71 12.48 -27.91
C LEU A 521 13.69 11.71 -27.06
N THR A 522 14.15 10.72 -26.29
CA THR A 522 13.30 9.91 -25.40
C THR A 522 12.76 10.75 -24.25
N LEU A 523 13.60 11.56 -23.59
CA LEU A 523 13.16 12.46 -22.52
C LEU A 523 12.25 13.56 -23.04
N ASP A 524 12.60 14.18 -24.16
CA ASP A 524 11.81 15.25 -24.78
C ASP A 524 10.43 14.73 -25.17
N LYS A 525 10.34 13.52 -25.77
CA LYS A 525 9.06 12.90 -26.12
C LYS A 525 8.16 12.71 -24.90
N CYS A 526 8.74 12.30 -23.77
CA CYS A 526 8.02 12.15 -22.52
C CYS A 526 7.49 13.51 -22.01
N LEU A 527 8.38 14.47 -21.80
CA LEU A 527 8.03 15.75 -21.18
C LEU A 527 7.23 16.66 -22.10
N ASN A 528 7.26 16.48 -23.42
CA ASN A 528 6.36 17.21 -24.34
C ASN A 528 4.91 16.75 -24.20
N ARG A 529 4.68 15.44 -24.01
CA ARG A 529 3.32 14.87 -23.91
C ARG A 529 2.79 14.91 -22.48
N TYR A 530 3.60 14.48 -21.52
CA TYR A 530 3.31 14.48 -20.09
C TYR A 530 4.11 15.60 -19.43
N ASN A 531 3.78 16.86 -19.75
CA ASN A 531 4.44 18.05 -19.21
C ASN A 531 3.89 18.47 -17.84
N ASN A 532 4.47 19.53 -17.26
CA ASN A 532 4.05 20.07 -15.96
C ASN A 532 2.58 20.50 -15.89
N THR A 533 2.02 21.00 -17.00
CA THR A 533 0.61 21.44 -17.07
C THR A 533 -0.35 20.25 -17.01
N THR A 534 -0.01 19.15 -17.67
CA THR A 534 -0.85 17.93 -17.71
C THR A 534 -0.81 17.12 -16.41
N CYS A 535 0.41 16.89 -15.90
CA CYS A 535 0.64 16.19 -14.64
C CYS A 535 1.79 16.93 -13.95
N PRO A 536 1.56 17.65 -12.84
CA PRO A 536 2.61 18.42 -12.19
C PRO A 536 3.86 17.59 -11.93
N TYR A 537 5.03 18.13 -12.29
CA TYR A 537 6.32 17.52 -11.96
C TYR A 537 6.46 17.41 -10.46
N ASN A 538 7.06 16.33 -10.01
CA ASN A 538 7.22 16.05 -8.59
C ASN A 538 8.65 15.59 -8.26
N TYR A 539 8.87 15.07 -7.04
CA TYR A 539 10.17 14.58 -6.60
C TYR A 539 10.74 13.48 -7.53
N PHE A 540 9.90 12.60 -8.10
CA PHE A 540 10.31 11.58 -9.06
C PHE A 540 10.81 12.17 -10.39
N THR A 541 10.52 13.44 -10.67
CA THR A 541 11.03 14.13 -11.86
C THR A 541 12.48 14.62 -11.70
N ILE A 542 13.06 14.56 -10.49
CA ILE A 542 14.44 15.02 -10.24
C ILE A 542 15.45 14.27 -11.12
N GLU A 543 15.29 12.97 -11.32
CA GLU A 543 16.23 12.19 -12.14
C GLU A 543 16.24 12.61 -13.63
N PHE A 544 15.20 13.30 -14.12
CA PHE A 544 15.24 13.93 -15.45
C PHE A 544 16.23 15.11 -15.47
N ILE A 545 16.31 15.87 -14.37
CA ILE A 545 17.24 17.00 -14.21
C ILE A 545 18.67 16.47 -14.33
N ASP A 546 19.01 15.43 -13.57
CA ASP A 546 20.32 14.79 -13.60
C ASP A 546 20.70 14.29 -14.99
N LEU A 547 19.77 13.59 -15.64
CA LEU A 547 20.06 13.00 -16.94
C LEU A 547 20.20 14.05 -18.04
N TYR A 548 19.37 15.11 -18.06
CA TYR A 548 19.57 16.23 -18.98
C TYR A 548 20.91 16.92 -18.74
N LYS A 549 21.32 17.10 -17.48
CA LYS A 549 22.63 17.67 -17.14
C LYS A 549 23.78 16.80 -17.67
N SER A 550 23.72 15.47 -17.46
CA SER A 550 24.72 14.52 -18.00
C SER A 550 24.73 14.45 -19.53
N LEU A 551 23.61 14.77 -20.18
CA LEU A 551 23.49 14.87 -21.64
C LEU A 551 23.95 16.23 -22.21
N ASN A 552 24.47 17.15 -21.37
CA ASN A 552 24.83 18.53 -21.71
C ASN A 552 23.64 19.44 -22.10
N GLU A 553 22.41 19.07 -21.75
CA GLU A 553 21.17 19.82 -22.00
C GLU A 553 20.82 20.76 -20.84
N LYS A 554 21.75 21.67 -20.49
CA LYS A 554 21.64 22.50 -19.27
C LYS A 554 20.36 23.35 -19.22
N SER A 555 19.95 23.95 -20.34
CA SER A 555 18.74 24.78 -20.37
C SER A 555 17.47 23.98 -20.05
N LYS A 556 17.37 22.74 -20.54
CA LYS A 556 16.25 21.84 -20.23
C LYS A 556 16.29 21.39 -18.77
N SER A 557 17.47 21.01 -18.29
CA SER A 557 17.71 20.68 -16.88
C SER A 557 17.23 21.81 -15.95
N ASP A 558 17.67 23.04 -16.20
CA ASP A 558 17.29 24.20 -15.37
C ASP A 558 15.79 24.52 -15.46
N SER A 559 15.17 24.35 -16.64
CA SER A 559 13.72 24.53 -16.81
C SER A 559 12.92 23.52 -15.97
N VAL A 560 13.26 22.23 -16.04
CA VAL A 560 12.58 21.18 -15.26
C VAL A 560 12.79 21.41 -13.76
N LYS A 561 14.02 21.75 -13.34
CA LYS A 561 14.35 22.08 -11.95
C LYS A 561 13.47 23.19 -11.39
N ASN A 562 13.33 24.28 -12.14
CA ASN A 562 12.53 25.43 -11.70
C ASN A 562 11.05 25.08 -11.55
N GLU A 563 10.48 24.28 -12.45
CA GLU A 563 9.09 23.81 -12.35
C GLU A 563 8.90 22.87 -11.15
N VAL A 564 9.85 21.95 -10.88
CA VAL A 564 9.80 21.07 -9.69
C VAL A 564 9.84 21.91 -8.41
N LEU A 565 10.77 22.85 -8.28
CA LEU A 565 10.86 23.72 -7.10
C LEU A 565 9.60 24.56 -6.91
N LYS A 566 9.09 25.16 -7.99
CA LYS A 566 7.83 25.92 -7.97
C LYS A 566 6.66 25.05 -7.53
N ASN A 567 6.58 23.81 -8.00
CA ASN A 567 5.52 22.91 -7.56
C ASN A 567 5.67 22.58 -6.06
N LEU A 568 6.89 22.37 -5.56
CA LEU A 568 7.16 22.00 -4.16
C LEU A 568 6.69 23.12 -3.24
N GLU A 569 6.99 24.36 -3.63
CA GLU A 569 6.55 25.56 -2.90
C GLU A 569 5.04 25.75 -2.91
N ASN A 570 4.39 25.49 -4.06
CA ASN A 570 2.94 25.65 -4.20
C ASN A 570 2.13 24.44 -3.73
N LYS A 571 2.79 23.39 -3.20
CA LYS A 571 2.17 22.10 -2.85
C LYS A 571 1.38 21.46 -4.01
N ASN A 572 1.79 21.73 -5.25
CA ASN A 572 1.20 21.12 -6.45
C ASN A 572 1.69 19.67 -6.66
N HIS A 573 2.42 19.12 -5.68
CA HIS A 573 2.94 17.78 -5.71
C HIS A 573 1.88 16.75 -5.44
N ILE A 574 2.17 15.58 -5.95
CA ILE A 574 1.43 14.38 -5.68
C ILE A 574 1.85 13.84 -4.30
N TYR A 575 1.33 14.43 -3.23
CA TYR A 575 1.32 13.78 -1.92
C TYR A 575 -0.07 13.23 -1.68
N TYR A 576 -0.20 11.93 -1.85
CA TYR A 576 -1.48 11.26 -1.64
C TYR A 576 -1.72 11.07 -0.14
N TYR A 577 -2.86 11.60 0.34
CA TYR A 577 -3.48 11.18 1.60
C TYR A 577 -2.62 11.26 2.85
N GLN A 578 -2.03 12.42 3.02
CA GLN A 578 -1.24 12.74 4.18
C GLN A 578 -1.74 14.05 4.76
N THR A 579 -1.63 14.19 6.09
CA THR A 579 -2.00 15.45 6.73
C THR A 579 -1.14 16.58 6.19
N ASP A 580 -1.65 17.81 6.19
CA ASP A 580 -0.85 18.99 5.79
C ASP A 580 0.50 19.03 6.50
N GLU A 581 0.54 18.58 7.76
CA GLU A 581 1.76 18.48 8.55
C GLU A 581 2.74 17.45 7.98
N TYR A 582 2.31 16.22 7.66
CA TYR A 582 3.17 15.23 6.99
C TYR A 582 3.66 15.73 5.62
N ILE A 583 2.77 16.35 4.85
CA ILE A 583 3.11 16.90 3.53
C ILE A 583 4.19 17.98 3.69
N ASN A 584 4.04 18.89 4.65
CA ASN A 584 5.01 19.95 4.91
C ASN A 584 6.37 19.36 5.36
N GLU A 585 6.37 18.31 6.18
CA GLU A 585 7.59 17.63 6.62
C GLU A 585 8.36 17.03 5.42
N LYS A 586 7.66 16.29 4.55
CA LYS A 586 8.25 15.69 3.35
C LYS A 586 8.70 16.75 2.35
N LEU A 587 7.88 17.76 2.08
CA LEU A 587 8.23 18.90 1.21
C LEU A 587 9.51 19.58 1.67
N SER A 588 9.64 19.84 2.97
CA SER A 588 10.84 20.46 3.55
C SER A 588 12.08 19.62 3.31
N SER A 589 11.98 18.29 3.50
CA SER A 589 13.09 17.37 3.23
C SER A 589 13.49 17.33 1.75
N HIS A 590 12.52 17.26 0.84
CA HIS A 590 12.77 17.23 -0.60
C HIS A 590 13.33 18.55 -1.12
N LYS A 591 12.80 19.70 -0.66
CA LYS A 591 13.31 21.02 -1.02
C LYS A 591 14.77 21.18 -0.60
N LYS A 592 15.08 20.83 0.65
CA LYS A 592 16.45 20.88 1.18
C LYS A 592 17.40 19.98 0.38
N TYR A 593 16.95 18.80 -0.04
CA TYR A 593 17.73 17.91 -0.90
C TYR A 593 18.05 18.59 -2.24
N ILE A 594 17.05 19.10 -2.96
CA ILE A 594 17.26 19.75 -4.27
C ILE A 594 18.14 20.99 -4.13
N GLU A 595 17.89 21.85 -3.14
CA GLU A 595 18.69 23.05 -2.92
C GLU A 595 20.15 22.74 -2.58
N ASN A 596 20.42 21.67 -1.83
CA ASN A 596 21.80 21.28 -1.49
C ASN A 596 22.53 20.56 -2.63
N THR A 597 21.81 19.84 -3.50
CA THR A 597 22.41 19.04 -4.57
C THR A 597 22.65 19.86 -5.85
N TYR A 598 21.85 20.91 -6.09
CA TYR A 598 21.82 21.62 -7.37
C TYR A 598 22.08 23.13 -7.32
N ASN A 599 22.24 23.72 -6.13
CA ASN A 599 22.85 25.04 -5.96
C ASN A 599 24.35 24.90 -5.76
#